data_AF-A0A2G5CPR7-F1
#
_entry.id   AF-A0A2G5CPR7-F1
#
_cell.length_a   1.000
_cell.length_b   1.000
_cell.length_c   1.000
_cell.angle_alpha   90.00
_cell.angle_beta   90.00
_cell.angle_gamma   90.00
#
_symmetry.space_group_name_H-M   'P 1'
#
loop_
_entity.id
_entity.type
_entity.pdbx_description
1 polymer ?
#
loop_
_entity_poly.entity_id
_entity_poly.type
_entity_poly.pdbx_seq_one_letter_code
_entity_poly.pdbx_strand_id
1 'polypeptide(L)'
;MFTALRKIQKDKGVEPTEFEESVAQSFFDLENGSTEIKSDLKDLYINSAVQIDVSGNRKAVVIHVPYRLRKAFRKIHVKLVRELEKKFSGKDVILIATRRILRPPKKGSAVQRPRSRTLTAVHDAMLEDVVFPAEIVGKRIKYRIDGSKIMKVLE
;
A
#
# COMPACT_ATOMS: atom_id res chain seq x y z
N MET A 1 27.15 -3.39 -8.26
CA MET A 1 26.70 -2.53 -7.15
C MET A 1 25.20 -2.72 -6.95
N PHE A 2 24.77 -3.10 -5.75
CA PHE A 2 23.34 -3.03 -5.38
C PHE A 2 23.04 -1.58 -4.99
N THR A 3 22.31 -0.87 -5.85
CA THR A 3 21.87 0.50 -5.59
C THR A 3 20.46 0.47 -4.99
N ALA A 4 20.17 1.40 -4.09
CA ALA A 4 18.83 1.59 -3.53
C ALA A 4 17.74 1.75 -4.63
N LEU A 5 18.13 2.23 -5.81
CA LEU A 5 17.31 2.31 -7.01
C LEU A 5 16.70 0.97 -7.45
N ARG A 6 17.29 -0.18 -7.11
CA ARG A 6 16.69 -1.49 -7.40
C ARG A 6 15.43 -1.78 -6.58
N LYS A 7 15.27 -1.10 -5.44
CA LYS A 7 14.11 -1.25 -4.55
C LYS A 7 12.91 -0.43 -4.97
N ILE A 8 13.06 0.46 -5.94
CA ILE A 8 11.96 1.24 -6.49
C ILE A 8 11.80 0.95 -7.98
N GLN A 9 10.59 0.55 -8.38
CA GLN A 9 10.22 0.36 -9.77
C GLN A 9 8.93 1.10 -10.07
N LYS A 10 9.04 2.28 -10.66
CA LYS A 10 7.88 3.05 -11.10
C LYS A 10 7.32 2.51 -12.42
N ASP A 11 6.01 2.56 -12.53
CA ASP A 11 5.34 2.36 -13.81
C ASP A 11 5.75 3.47 -14.78
N LYS A 12 6.08 3.09 -16.02
CA LYS A 12 6.48 3.99 -17.14
C LYS A 12 7.84 4.68 -17.01
N GLY A 13 8.74 4.22 -16.12
CA GLY A 13 10.12 4.71 -16.08
C GLY A 13 10.26 6.18 -15.65
N VAL A 14 9.27 6.69 -14.90
CA VAL A 14 9.33 8.02 -14.29
C VAL A 14 10.40 8.02 -13.20
N GLU A 15 11.15 9.11 -13.09
CA GLU A 15 12.19 9.25 -12.06
C GLU A 15 11.57 9.25 -10.64
N PRO A 16 12.25 8.62 -9.67
CA PRO A 16 11.82 8.64 -8.28
C PRO A 16 11.90 10.06 -7.71
N THR A 17 10.98 10.38 -6.81
CA THR A 17 11.04 11.64 -6.03
C THR A 17 12.03 11.47 -4.88
N GLU A 18 12.58 12.57 -4.37
CA GLU A 18 13.53 12.55 -3.24
C GLU A 18 12.99 11.76 -2.02
N PHE A 19 11.69 11.88 -1.75
CA PHE A 19 11.05 11.12 -0.68
C PHE A 19 11.04 9.62 -0.94
N GLU A 20 10.75 9.22 -2.18
CA GLU A 20 10.76 7.82 -2.58
C GLU A 20 12.16 7.22 -2.58
N GLU A 21 13.18 8.01 -2.91
CA GLU A 21 14.59 7.61 -2.79
C GLU A 21 14.96 7.38 -1.33
N SER A 22 14.53 8.25 -0.41
CA SER A 22 14.73 8.07 1.03
C SER A 22 14.07 6.77 1.55
N VAL A 23 12.85 6.47 1.08
CA VAL A 23 12.18 5.20 1.39
C VAL A 23 12.96 4.02 0.80
N ALA A 24 13.37 4.08 -0.46
CA ALA A 24 14.13 3.01 -1.11
C ALA A 24 15.47 2.75 -0.41
N GLN A 25 16.17 3.80 0.02
CA GLN A 25 17.38 3.70 0.83
C GLN A 25 17.08 3.02 2.18
N SER A 26 15.98 3.40 2.82
CA SER A 26 15.56 2.78 4.07
C SER A 26 15.33 1.28 3.92
N PHE A 27 14.71 0.84 2.82
CA PHE A 27 14.54 -0.59 2.49
C PHE A 27 15.88 -1.31 2.25
N PHE A 28 16.82 -0.67 1.58
CA PHE A 28 18.14 -1.23 1.32
C PHE A 28 18.96 -1.43 2.60
N ASP A 29 18.93 -0.45 3.50
CA ASP A 29 19.59 -0.55 4.80
C ASP A 29 18.98 -1.67 5.65
N LEU A 30 17.65 -1.88 5.59
CA LEU A 30 16.98 -2.98 6.30
C LEU A 30 17.36 -4.35 5.73
N GLU A 31 17.51 -4.46 4.41
CA GLU A 31 18.00 -5.68 3.77
C GLU A 31 19.42 -6.05 4.24
N ASN A 32 20.27 -5.04 4.50
CA ASN A 32 21.63 -5.28 4.98
C ASN A 32 21.75 -5.44 6.50
N GLY A 33 20.85 -4.81 7.26
CA GLY A 33 20.91 -4.78 8.72
C GLY A 33 20.28 -5.99 9.43
N SER A 34 19.30 -6.66 8.83
CA SER A 34 18.54 -7.74 9.49
C SER A 34 18.68 -9.07 8.76
N THR A 35 19.38 -10.03 9.37
CA THR A 35 19.64 -11.37 8.78
C THR A 35 18.36 -12.17 8.53
N GLU A 36 17.33 -11.97 9.35
CA GLU A 36 16.05 -12.68 9.22
C GLU A 36 15.21 -12.21 8.03
N ILE A 37 15.19 -10.89 7.77
CA ILE A 37 14.31 -10.28 6.76
C ILE A 37 15.00 -10.17 5.41
N LYS A 38 16.33 -10.24 5.37
CA LYS A 38 17.15 -10.13 4.16
C LYS A 38 16.71 -11.05 3.02
N SER A 39 16.42 -12.31 3.32
CA SER A 39 16.02 -13.29 2.30
C SER A 39 14.69 -12.94 1.65
N ASP A 40 13.70 -12.57 2.46
CA ASP A 40 12.36 -12.17 2.00
C ASP A 40 12.38 -10.78 1.33
N LEU A 41 13.23 -9.84 1.76
CA LEU A 41 13.31 -8.48 1.22
C LEU A 41 14.05 -8.39 -0.12
N LYS A 42 15.01 -9.28 -0.40
CA LYS A 42 15.89 -9.21 -1.59
C LYS A 42 15.12 -9.04 -2.90
N ASP A 43 14.04 -9.81 -3.06
CA ASP A 43 13.22 -9.81 -4.28
C ASP A 43 12.05 -8.80 -4.25
N LEU A 44 11.90 -8.08 -3.13
CA LEU A 44 10.85 -7.10 -2.96
C LEU A 44 11.28 -5.71 -3.43
N TYR A 45 10.34 -5.02 -4.07
CA TYR A 45 10.45 -3.63 -4.50
C TYR A 45 9.11 -2.92 -4.31
N ILE A 46 9.17 -1.59 -4.29
CA ILE A 46 8.02 -0.70 -4.15
C ILE A 46 7.78 0.05 -5.47
N ASN A 47 6.53 0.49 -5.69
CA ASN A 47 6.15 1.27 -6.86
C ASN A 47 6.27 2.76 -6.60
N SER A 48 5.75 3.22 -5.46
CA SER A 48 5.80 4.61 -5.06
C SER A 48 5.63 4.75 -3.54
N ALA A 49 5.92 5.93 -3.02
CA ALA A 49 5.68 6.29 -1.64
C ALA A 49 5.17 7.73 -1.56
N VAL A 50 4.16 7.95 -0.73
CA VAL A 50 3.47 9.24 -0.60
C VAL A 50 3.32 9.56 0.88
N GLN A 51 3.59 10.80 1.26
CA GLN A 51 3.28 11.30 2.59
C GLN A 51 1.90 11.95 2.58
N ILE A 52 1.06 11.58 3.55
CA ILE A 52 -0.32 12.07 3.69
C ILE A 52 -0.47 12.72 5.06
N ASP A 53 -1.07 13.90 5.10
CA ASP A 53 -1.43 14.56 6.35
C ASP A 53 -2.69 13.92 6.95
N VAL A 54 -2.61 13.50 8.21
CA VAL A 54 -3.67 12.85 8.98
C VAL A 54 -4.17 13.80 10.07
N SER A 55 -5.39 13.58 10.55
CA SER A 55 -5.99 14.35 11.64
C SER A 55 -5.04 14.45 12.85
N GLY A 56 -4.97 15.64 13.46
CA GLY A 56 -4.13 15.88 14.64
C GLY A 56 -2.68 16.25 14.32
N ASN A 57 -2.44 16.86 13.16
CA ASN A 57 -1.11 17.34 12.72
C ASN A 57 -0.05 16.24 12.62
N ARG A 58 -0.49 15.00 12.39
CA ARG A 58 0.37 13.84 12.17
C ARG A 58 0.51 13.59 10.67
N LYS A 59 1.64 13.04 10.26
CA LYS A 59 1.88 12.64 8.87
C LYS A 59 2.03 11.14 8.81
N ALA A 60 1.29 10.48 7.93
CA ALA A 60 1.45 9.06 7.64
C ALA A 60 2.23 8.87 6.33
N VAL A 61 2.98 7.78 6.25
CA VAL A 61 3.73 7.38 5.06
C VAL A 61 3.00 6.21 4.42
N VAL A 62 2.48 6.41 3.21
CA VAL A 62 1.82 5.37 2.42
C VAL A 62 2.78 4.86 1.38
N ILE A 63 3.10 3.56 1.45
CA ILE A 63 4.00 2.88 0.52
C ILE A 63 3.17 2.00 -0.38
N HIS A 64 3.27 2.25 -1.68
CA HIS A 64 2.59 1.51 -2.71
C HIS A 64 3.44 0.33 -3.17
N VAL A 65 2.93 -0.89 -2.93
CA VAL A 65 3.61 -2.14 -3.31
C VAL A 65 2.97 -2.76 -4.54
N PRO A 66 3.73 -3.46 -5.41
CA PRO A 66 3.14 -4.19 -6.52
C PRO A 66 2.14 -5.25 -6.04
N TYR A 67 0.97 -5.34 -6.69
CA TYR A 67 -0.06 -6.35 -6.35
C TYR A 67 0.48 -7.79 -6.37
N ARG A 68 1.42 -8.09 -7.27
CA ARG A 68 2.07 -9.42 -7.37
C ARG A 68 2.83 -9.80 -6.10
N LEU A 69 3.40 -8.82 -5.41
CA LEU A 69 4.24 -9.03 -4.22
C LEU A 69 3.47 -8.86 -2.91
N ARG A 70 2.17 -8.53 -2.94
CA ARG A 70 1.32 -8.30 -1.76
C ARG A 70 1.44 -9.43 -0.72
N LYS A 71 1.43 -10.70 -1.16
CA LYS A 71 1.49 -11.86 -0.26
C LYS A 71 2.82 -11.94 0.50
N ALA A 72 3.93 -11.63 -0.18
CA ALA A 72 5.26 -11.61 0.44
C ALA A 72 5.37 -10.45 1.44
N PHE A 73 4.90 -9.26 1.06
CA PHE A 73 4.82 -8.11 1.99
C PHE A 73 3.95 -8.40 3.21
N ARG A 74 2.82 -9.11 3.07
CA ARG A 74 1.97 -9.51 4.21
C ARG A 74 2.68 -10.43 5.20
N LYS A 75 3.52 -11.36 4.71
CA LYS A 75 4.29 -12.27 5.56
C LYS A 75 5.27 -11.53 6.48
N ILE A 76 5.94 -10.50 5.96
CA ILE A 76 6.94 -9.71 6.71
C ILE A 76 6.40 -8.41 7.32
N HIS A 77 5.12 -8.11 7.12
CA HIS A 77 4.52 -6.80 7.37
C HIS A 77 4.77 -6.27 8.78
N VAL A 78 4.48 -7.08 9.82
CA VAL A 78 4.56 -6.64 11.22
C VAL A 78 5.99 -6.21 11.59
N LYS A 79 6.99 -6.96 11.11
CA LYS A 79 8.40 -6.63 11.35
C LYS A 79 8.82 -5.40 10.53
N LEU A 80 8.46 -5.38 9.24
CA LEU A 80 8.82 -4.31 8.31
C LEU A 80 8.26 -2.96 8.74
N VAL A 81 6.97 -2.90 9.11
CA VAL A 81 6.31 -1.66 9.56
C VAL A 81 7.00 -1.13 10.82
N ARG A 82 7.26 -1.98 11.82
CA ARG A 82 7.95 -1.59 13.06
C ARG A 82 9.34 -1.00 12.81
N GLU A 83 10.10 -1.56 11.86
CA GLU A 83 11.43 -1.05 11.52
C GLU A 83 11.37 0.27 10.75
N LEU A 84 10.41 0.42 9.84
CA LEU A 84 10.20 1.65 9.09
C LEU A 84 9.68 2.78 9.98
N GLU A 85 8.76 2.50 10.91
CA GLU A 85 8.26 3.49 11.88
C GLU A 85 9.38 4.06 12.75
N LYS A 86 10.35 3.23 13.18
CA LYS A 86 11.55 3.69 13.89
C LYS A 86 12.37 4.67 13.06
N LYS A 87 12.52 4.43 11.76
CA LYS A 87 13.26 5.31 10.84
C LYS A 87 12.51 6.61 10.55
N PHE A 88 11.19 6.54 10.40
CA PHE A 88 10.35 7.71 10.09
C PHE A 88 9.87 8.47 11.33
N SER A 89 10.65 8.43 12.43
CA SER A 89 10.40 9.19 13.66
C SER A 89 9.03 8.92 14.28
N GLY A 90 8.55 7.67 14.21
CA GLY A 90 7.26 7.25 14.77
C GLY A 90 6.04 7.71 13.96
N LYS A 91 6.23 8.11 12.70
CA LYS A 91 5.11 8.29 11.75
C LYS A 91 4.53 6.95 11.37
N ASP A 92 3.20 6.87 11.31
CA ASP A 92 2.48 5.66 10.90
C ASP A 92 2.86 5.28 9.46
N VAL A 93 3.27 4.03 9.24
CA VAL A 93 3.65 3.51 7.92
C VAL A 93 2.63 2.48 7.45
N ILE A 94 2.00 2.74 6.31
CA ILE A 94 0.94 1.89 5.75
C ILE A 94 1.38 1.34 4.39
N LEU A 95 1.24 0.03 4.20
CA LEU A 95 1.56 -0.66 2.95
C LEU A 95 0.29 -0.95 2.15
N ILE A 96 0.16 -0.38 0.95
CA ILE A 96 -1.02 -0.55 0.09
C ILE A 96 -0.61 -1.17 -1.24
N ALA A 97 -1.26 -2.25 -1.67
CA ALA A 97 -1.00 -2.78 -2.99
C ALA A 97 -1.59 -1.90 -4.11
N THR A 98 -0.78 -1.60 -5.14
CA THR A 98 -1.21 -0.86 -6.33
C THR A 98 -2.21 -1.69 -7.13
N ARG A 99 -3.46 -1.25 -7.15
CA ARG A 99 -4.56 -1.90 -7.89
C ARG A 99 -5.04 -0.97 -9.00
N ARG A 100 -5.27 -1.52 -10.19
CA ARG A 100 -5.78 -0.76 -11.34
C ARG A 100 -7.30 -0.86 -11.41
N ILE A 101 -7.98 0.28 -11.33
CA ILE A 101 -9.43 0.37 -11.55
C ILE A 101 -9.71 0.51 -13.05
N LEU A 102 -10.59 -0.33 -13.58
CA LEU A 102 -11.08 -0.25 -14.96
C LEU A 102 -12.49 0.33 -14.97
N ARG A 103 -12.71 1.27 -15.89
CA ARG A 103 -14.03 1.86 -16.12
C ARG A 103 -15.02 0.78 -16.61
N PRO A 104 -16.32 0.88 -16.26
CA PRO A 104 -17.34 0.03 -16.85
C PRO A 104 -17.26 0.07 -18.38
N PRO A 105 -17.35 -1.08 -19.08
CA PRO A 105 -17.40 -1.09 -20.54
C PRO A 105 -18.67 -0.36 -21.02
N LYS A 106 -18.58 0.30 -22.18
CA LYS A 106 -19.74 0.92 -22.83
C LYS A 106 -20.74 -0.16 -23.28
N LYS A 107 -22.03 0.19 -23.32
CA LYS A 107 -23.10 -0.71 -23.80
C LYS A 107 -22.77 -1.18 -25.23
N GLY A 108 -22.77 -2.49 -25.47
CA GLY A 108 -22.41 -3.09 -26.76
C GLY A 108 -20.94 -3.46 -26.95
N SER A 109 -20.08 -3.24 -25.96
CA SER A 109 -18.70 -3.75 -26.02
C SER A 109 -18.64 -5.24 -25.68
N ALA A 110 -17.91 -6.01 -26.49
CA ALA A 110 -17.60 -7.41 -26.22
C ALA A 110 -16.57 -7.59 -25.08
N VAL A 111 -15.87 -6.52 -24.69
CA VAL A 111 -14.80 -6.61 -23.68
C VAL A 111 -15.40 -6.60 -22.27
N GLN A 112 -15.34 -7.75 -21.60
CA GLN A 112 -15.77 -7.88 -20.22
C GLN A 112 -14.65 -7.44 -19.26
N ARG A 113 -14.97 -6.54 -18.33
CA ARG A 113 -14.02 -6.15 -17.27
C ARG A 113 -13.92 -7.24 -16.20
N PRO A 114 -12.71 -7.56 -15.69
CA PRO A 114 -12.55 -8.41 -14.53
C PRO A 114 -13.20 -7.81 -13.28
N ARG A 115 -13.88 -8.64 -12.46
CA ARG A 115 -14.51 -8.19 -11.20
C ARG A 115 -13.48 -7.59 -10.22
N SER A 116 -12.27 -8.13 -10.18
CA SER A 116 -11.16 -7.65 -9.35
C SER A 116 -10.67 -6.24 -9.68
N ARG A 117 -11.02 -5.70 -10.86
CA ARG A 117 -10.63 -4.35 -11.30
C ARG A 117 -11.80 -3.36 -11.27
N THR A 118 -12.86 -3.67 -10.54
CA THR A 118 -13.99 -2.75 -10.33
C THR A 118 -13.69 -1.77 -9.21
N LEU A 119 -14.30 -0.58 -9.24
CA LEU A 119 -14.09 0.47 -8.24
C LEU A 119 -14.39 -0.05 -6.83
N THR A 120 -15.53 -0.73 -6.65
CA THR A 120 -15.95 -1.28 -5.35
C THR A 120 -14.98 -2.33 -4.83
N ALA A 121 -14.65 -3.35 -5.64
CA ALA A 121 -13.74 -4.42 -5.21
C ALA A 121 -12.33 -3.91 -4.89
N VAL A 122 -11.85 -2.90 -5.62
CA VAL A 122 -10.54 -2.29 -5.35
C VAL A 122 -10.56 -1.50 -4.03
N HIS A 123 -11.61 -0.71 -3.76
CA HIS A 123 -11.70 0.02 -2.50
C HIS A 123 -11.87 -0.90 -1.29
N ASP A 124 -12.64 -1.98 -1.40
CA ASP A 124 -12.74 -2.97 -0.33
C ASP A 124 -11.39 -3.63 -0.06
N ALA A 125 -10.67 -4.05 -1.10
CA ALA A 125 -9.36 -4.66 -0.97
C ALA A 125 -8.25 -3.67 -0.52
N MET A 126 -8.41 -2.37 -0.78
CA MET A 126 -7.54 -1.33 -0.22
C MET A 126 -7.78 -1.17 1.27
N LEU A 127 -9.04 -1.20 1.72
CA LEU A 127 -9.39 -1.11 3.13
C LEU A 127 -8.77 -2.27 3.91
N GLU A 128 -8.86 -3.50 3.40
CA GLU A 128 -8.18 -4.68 3.96
C GLU A 128 -6.65 -4.56 4.05
N ASP A 129 -6.01 -3.75 3.22
CA ASP A 129 -4.56 -3.54 3.29
C ASP A 129 -4.20 -2.50 4.36
N VAL A 130 -5.05 -1.49 4.55
CA VAL A 130 -4.83 -0.44 5.55
C VAL A 130 -4.92 -0.99 6.98
N VAL A 131 -5.81 -1.94 7.20
CA VAL A 131 -6.13 -2.47 8.55
C VAL A 131 -5.30 -3.69 8.93
N PHE A 132 -4.53 -4.25 7.99
CA PHE A 132 -3.68 -5.40 8.27
C PHE A 132 -2.66 -5.06 9.39
N PRO A 133 -2.48 -5.90 10.42
CA PRO A 133 -2.83 -7.32 10.54
C PRO A 133 -4.24 -7.63 11.06
N ALA A 134 -5.03 -6.63 11.43
CA ALA A 134 -6.41 -6.86 11.85
C ALA A 134 -7.29 -7.27 10.67
N GLU A 135 -8.33 -8.05 10.96
CA GLU A 135 -9.30 -8.50 9.97
C GLU A 135 -10.62 -7.79 10.16
N ILE A 136 -11.29 -7.46 9.04
CA ILE A 136 -12.58 -6.78 9.09
C ILE A 136 -13.67 -7.83 9.35
N VAL A 137 -14.27 -7.80 10.53
CA VAL A 137 -15.35 -8.72 10.93
C VAL A 137 -16.70 -8.26 10.36
N GLY A 138 -16.89 -6.94 10.19
CA GLY A 138 -18.16 -6.42 9.74
C GLY A 138 -18.07 -5.05 9.09
N LYS A 139 -19.03 -4.78 8.18
CA LYS A 139 -19.16 -3.50 7.48
C LYS A 139 -20.61 -3.07 7.45
N ARG A 140 -20.89 -1.85 7.92
CA ARG A 140 -22.24 -1.26 7.93
C ARG A 140 -22.20 0.11 7.28
N ILE A 141 -23.16 0.41 6.41
CA ILE A 141 -23.31 1.73 5.80
C ILE A 141 -24.56 2.38 6.38
N LYS A 142 -24.37 3.47 7.14
CA LYS A 142 -25.47 4.29 7.65
C LYS A 142 -25.76 5.40 6.65
N TYR A 143 -27.00 5.44 6.19
CA TYR A 143 -27.54 6.54 5.40
C TYR A 143 -28.17 7.55 6.36
N ARG A 144 -27.74 8.81 6.27
CA ARG A 144 -28.36 9.92 7.02
C ARG A 144 -29.50 10.53 6.20
N ILE A 145 -30.36 11.28 6.88
CA ILE A 145 -31.48 12.01 6.27
C ILE A 145 -30.97 13.00 5.20
N ASP A 146 -29.80 13.60 5.45
CA ASP A 146 -29.11 14.52 4.51
C ASP A 146 -28.53 13.81 3.26
N GLY A 147 -28.77 12.51 3.08
CA GLY A 147 -28.22 11.71 1.98
C GLY A 147 -26.74 11.32 2.13
N SER A 148 -26.05 11.85 3.15
CA SER A 148 -24.67 11.48 3.45
C SER A 148 -24.55 10.03 3.91
N LYS A 149 -23.48 9.36 3.48
CA LYS A 149 -23.19 7.97 3.80
C LYS A 149 -22.01 7.90 4.77
N ILE A 150 -22.19 7.22 5.90
CA ILE A 150 -21.09 6.87 6.80
C ILE A 150 -20.86 5.37 6.69
N MET A 151 -19.65 4.99 6.33
CA MET A 151 -19.19 3.61 6.37
C MET A 151 -18.57 3.33 7.75
N LYS A 152 -19.15 2.39 8.49
CA LYS A 152 -18.60 1.88 9.75
C LYS A 152 -17.98 0.51 9.49
N VAL A 153 -16.70 0.39 9.79
CA VAL A 153 -15.93 -0.85 9.70
C VAL A 153 -15.71 -1.34 11.13
N LEU A 154 -15.95 -2.62 11.34
CA LEU A 154 -15.71 -3.32 12.60
C LEU A 154 -14.49 -4.21 12.39
N GLU A 155 -13.46 -3.95 13.17
CA GLU A 155 -12.23 -4.74 13.29
C GLU A 155 -12.29 -5.59 14.56
#